data_AF-A0A8C2JVU9-F1
#
_entry.id   AF-A0A8C2JVU9-F1
#
_cell.length_a   1.000
_cell.length_b   1.000
_cell.length_c   1.000
_cell.angle_alpha   90.00
_cell.angle_beta   90.00
_cell.angle_gamma   90.00
#
_symmetry.space_group_name_H-M   'P 1'
#
loop_
_entity.id
_entity.type
_entity.pdbx_description
1 polymer ?
#
loop_
_entity_poly.entity_id
_entity_poly.type
_entity_poly.pdbx_seq_one_letter_code
_entity_poly.pdbx_strand_id
1 'polypeptide(L)' 'MILRQGKLRLQKWYVPLCDKEKKKITRELVQTVLARKPKMCSFLEWRDLKIVYKRSVEW' A
#
# COMPACT_ATOMS: atom_id res chain seq x y z
N MET A 1 4.31 1.27 -6.04
CA MET A 1 5.41 0.33 -5.68
C MET A 1 6.09 0.82 -4.42
N ILE A 2 6.21 -0.04 -3.41
CA ILE A 2 6.76 0.28 -2.09
C ILE A 2 7.93 -0.67 -1.82
N LEU A 3 9.09 -0.13 -1.44
CA LEU A 3 10.26 -0.94 -1.04
C LEU A 3 10.04 -1.51 0.36
N ARG A 4 10.71 -2.61 0.70
CA ARG A 4 10.70 -3.20 2.06
C ARG A 4 11.06 -2.20 3.17
N GLN A 5 11.85 -1.18 2.87
CA GLN A 5 12.21 -0.08 3.77
C GLN A 5 11.12 1.01 3.91
N GLY A 6 9.94 0.84 3.29
CA GLY A 6 8.85 1.82 3.31
C GLY A 6 9.00 2.97 2.30
N LYS A 7 10.07 2.99 1.49
CA LYS A 7 10.28 4.02 0.46
C LYS A 7 9.34 3.82 -0.72
N LEU A 8 8.47 4.79 -0.97
CA LEU A 8 7.57 4.82 -2.12
C LEU A 8 8.37 5.13 -3.40
N ARG A 9 8.25 4.27 -4.42
CA ARG A 9 8.94 4.43 -5.72
C ARG A 9 8.01 4.81 -6.85
N LEU A 10 6.75 4.39 -6.77
CA LEU A 10 5.74 4.67 -7.79
C LEU A 10 4.39 4.88 -7.12
N GLN A 11 3.76 6.00 -7.45
CA GLN A 11 2.43 6.37 -7.00
C GLN A 11 1.66 6.94 -8.19
N LYS A 12 0.47 6.39 -8.46
CA LYS A 12 -0.43 6.89 -9.49
C LYS A 12 -1.83 6.93 -8.89
N TRP A 13 -2.46 8.09 -8.93
CA TRP A 13 -3.81 8.32 -8.44
C TRP A 13 -4.75 8.47 -9.62
N TYR A 14 -5.81 7.68 -9.64
CA TYR A 14 -6.83 7.70 -10.69
C TYR A 14 -8.06 8.53 -10.30
N VAL A 15 -8.10 9.00 -9.06
CA VAL A 15 -9.16 9.86 -8.50
C VAL A 15 -8.53 11.17 -8.06
N PRO A 16 -9.16 12.33 -8.35
CA PRO A 16 -8.69 13.61 -7.86
C PRO A 16 -8.84 13.67 -6.32
N LEU A 17 -7.71 13.62 -5.62
CA LEU A 17 -7.62 13.74 -4.17
C LEU A 17 -6.60 14.82 -3.80
N CYS A 18 -6.80 15.49 -2.68
CA CYS A 18 -5.85 16.47 -2.16
C CYS A 18 -4.54 15.78 -1.71
N ASP A 19 -3.40 16.47 -1.85
CA ASP A 19 -2.08 15.93 -1.46
C ASP A 19 -1.99 15.49 0.01
N LYS A 20 -2.71 16.19 0.90
CA LYS A 20 -2.79 15.83 2.32
C LYS A 20 -3.43 14.45 2.50
N GLU A 21 -4.52 14.18 1.79
CA GLU A 21 -5.22 12.89 1.83
C GLU A 21 -4.40 11.79 1.16
N LYS A 22 -3.82 12.07 -0.02
CA LYS A 22 -2.92 11.14 -0.71
C LYS A 22 -1.78 10.68 0.21
N LYS A 23 -1.15 11.61 0.93
CA LYS A 23 -0.08 11.29 1.90
C LYS A 23 -0.58 10.47 3.08
N LYS A 24 -1.75 10.82 3.65
CA LYS A 24 -2.36 10.08 4.76
C LYS A 24 -2.66 8.63 4.36
N ILE A 25 -3.38 8.44 3.25
CA ILE A 25 -3.74 7.12 2.73
C ILE A 25 -2.48 6.29 2.47
N THR A 26 -1.49 6.87 1.78
CA THR A 26 -0.26 6.15 1.47
C THR A 26 0.47 5.66 2.73
N ARG A 27 0.58 6.51 3.75
CA ARG A 27 1.24 6.15 5.01
C ARG A 27 0.51 5.02 5.75
N GLU A 28 -0.81 5.12 5.86
CA GLU A 28 -1.64 4.08 6.47
C GLU A 28 -1.47 2.75 5.73
N LEU A 29 -1.56 2.75 4.40
CA LEU A 29 -1.44 1.53 3.60
C LEU A 29 -0.06 0.89 3.65
N VAL A 30 1.01 1.70 3.59
CA VAL A 30 2.39 1.20 3.72
C VAL A 30 2.55 0.48 5.06
N GLN A 31 2.08 1.09 6.15
CA GLN A 31 2.19 0.50 7.48
C GLN A 31 1.40 -0.81 7.59
N THR A 32 0.15 -0.83 7.11
CA THR A 32 -0.68 -2.04 7.12
C THR A 32 -0.08 -3.17 6.28
N VAL A 33 0.39 -2.86 5.06
CA VAL A 33 1.00 -3.86 4.16
C VAL A 33 2.31 -4.40 4.72
N LEU A 34 3.15 -3.56 5.35
CA LEU A 34 4.40 -4.00 5.95
C LEU A 34 4.20 -4.87 7.20
N ALA A 35 3.21 -4.55 8.03
CA ALA A 35 2.89 -5.33 9.24
C ALA A 35 2.34 -6.73 8.95
N ARG A 36 1.83 -7.00 7.73
CA ARG A 36 1.28 -8.32 7.38
C ARG A 36 2.37 -9.39 7.22
N LYS A 37 2.08 -10.57 7.76
CA LYS A 37 2.94 -11.76 7.67
C LYS A 37 3.03 -12.27 6.22
N PRO A 38 4.21 -12.75 5.78
CA PRO A 38 4.32 -13.50 4.52
C PRO A 38 3.45 -14.77 4.64
N LYS A 39 2.69 -15.13 3.60
CA LYS A 39 1.62 -16.16 3.51
C LYS A 39 0.17 -15.69 3.69
N MET A 40 -0.07 -14.40 3.99
CA MET A 40 -1.42 -13.83 3.92
C MET A 40 -1.83 -13.53 2.47
N CYS A 41 -3.13 -13.56 2.16
CA CYS A 41 -3.65 -13.27 0.82
C CYS A 41 -3.25 -11.86 0.32
N SER A 42 -3.12 -11.72 -1.00
CA SER A 42 -2.80 -10.46 -1.71
C SER A 42 -3.90 -9.39 -1.64
N PHE A 43 -5.01 -9.67 -0.96
CA PHE A 43 -6.15 -8.78 -0.79
C PHE A 43 -6.16 -8.20 0.63
N LEU A 44 -6.40 -6.90 0.71
CA LEU A 44 -6.58 -6.14 1.94
C LEU A 44 -7.90 -5.37 1.82
N GLU A 45 -8.81 -5.57 2.76
CA GLU A 45 -9.95 -4.68 2.92
C GLU A 45 -9.50 -3.49 3.76
N TRP A 46 -9.65 -2.29 3.21
CA TRP A 46 -9.33 -1.04 3.87
C TRP A 46 -10.50 -0.10 3.67
N ARG A 47 -11.23 0.17 4.77
CA ARG A 47 -12.54 0.84 4.72
C ARG A 47 -13.46 0.07 3.75
N ASP A 48 -14.13 0.78 2.85
CA ASP A 48 -15.03 0.22 1.84
C ASP A 48 -14.31 -0.13 0.52
N LEU A 49 -12.97 -0.18 0.51
CA LEU A 49 -12.17 -0.46 -0.67
C LEU A 49 -11.36 -1.75 -0.52
N LYS A 50 -11.27 -2.47 -1.63
CA LYS A 50 -10.41 -3.65 -1.76
C LYS A 50 -9.07 -3.28 -2.38
N ILE A 51 -8.01 -3.43 -1.60
CA ILE A 51 -6.65 -3.12 -2.01
C ILE A 51 -5.93 -4.42 -2.38
N VAL A 52 -5.39 -4.45 -3.59
CA VAL A 52 -4.61 -5.57 -4.10
C VAL A 52 -3.13 -5.20 -4.01
N TYR A 53 -2.32 -6.03 -3.35
CA TYR A 53 -0.89 -5.85 -3.26
C TYR A 53 -0.14 -7.17 -3.48
N LYS A 54 1.04 -7.10 -4.11
CA LYS A 54 1.95 -8.24 -4.25
C LYS A 54 3.29 -7.85 -3.64
N ARG A 55 3.76 -8.62 -2.66
CA ARG A 55 5.10 -8.46 -2.08
C ARG A 55 6.06 -9.30 -2.90
N SER A 56 6.80 -8.67 -3.81
CA SER A 56 7.95 -9.32 -4.44
C SER A 56 9.04 -9.43 -3.38
N VAL A 57 9.28 -10.65 -2.90
CA VAL A 57 10.47 -10.98 -2.14
C VAL A 57 11.51 -11.32 -3.20
N GLU A 58 12.55 -10.51 -3.31
CA GLU A 58 13.73 -10.84 -4.12
C GLU A 58 14.25 -12.20 -3.61
N TRP A 59 14.46 -13.15 -4.53
CA TRP A 59 15.21 -14.38 -4.26
C TRP A 59 16.69 -14.07 -4.28
#